data_AF-A0A2S6UQK9-F1
#
_entry.id   AF-A0A2S6UQK9-F1
#
_cell.length_a   1.000
_cell.length_b   1.000
_cell.length_c   1.000
_cell.angle_alpha   90.00
_cell.angle_beta   90.00
_cell.angle_gamma   90.00
#
_symmetry.space_group_name_H-M   'P 1'
#
loop_
_entity.id
_entity.type
_entity.pdbx_description
1 polymer ?
#
loop_
_entity_poly.entity_id
_entity_poly.type
_entity_poly.pdbx_seq_one_letter_code
_entity_poly.pdbx_strand_id
1 'polypeptide(L)'
;MQICVCEKPSITMTVNKVMVSIGSTDGIRCVDVFRYPDGSFGFQEFRRDVEDIAGWFPVGVRSSRKYPTKLLAMRAAYKSVGWLERQ
;
A
#
# COMPACT_ATOMS: atom_id res chain seq x y z
N MET A 1 -0.71 -1.48 -16.33
CA MET A 1 -0.49 -1.93 -14.93
C MET A 1 0.52 -0.98 -14.30
N GLN A 2 0.06 0.17 -13.82
CA GLN A 2 0.94 1.17 -13.22
C GLN A 2 1.14 0.79 -11.76
N ILE A 3 2.35 0.32 -11.43
CA ILE A 3 2.75 0.14 -10.04
C ILE A 3 2.76 1.55 -9.44
N CYS A 4 2.03 1.76 -8.36
CA CYS A 4 2.15 2.98 -7.55
C CYS A 4 3.47 2.87 -6.80
N VAL A 5 4.58 3.11 -7.50
CA VAL A 5 5.90 3.13 -6.88
C VAL A 5 5.96 4.42 -6.08
N CYS A 6 5.60 4.32 -4.81
CA CYS A 6 6.09 5.28 -3.83
C CYS A 6 7.61 5.05 -3.82
N GLU A 7 8.36 5.80 -4.64
CA GLU A 7 9.83 5.80 -4.68
C GLU A 7 10.34 6.33 -3.33
N LYS A 8 10.21 5.50 -2.29
CA LYS A 8 10.79 5.78 -0.97
C LYS A 8 12.27 5.38 -1.08
N PRO A 9 13.22 6.32 -0.94
CA PRO A 9 14.64 5.97 -0.90
C PRO A 9 14.86 5.03 0.29
N SER A 10 15.20 3.78 -0.03
CA SER A 10 15.43 2.72 0.94
C SER A 10 16.79 2.93 1.60
N ILE A 11 16.82 3.70 2.69
CA ILE A 11 18.01 3.87 3.55
C ILE A 11 17.79 3.01 4.81
N THR A 12 17.87 1.68 4.69
CA THR A 12 18.26 0.72 5.76
C THR A 12 18.07 -0.75 5.32
N MET A 13 18.97 -1.63 5.78
CA MET A 13 19.20 -3.04 5.38
C MET A 13 18.08 -4.07 5.61
N THR A 14 16.81 -3.65 5.73
CA THR A 14 15.66 -4.58 5.83
C THR A 14 14.46 -4.05 5.04
N VAL A 15 14.55 -4.11 3.72
CA VAL A 15 13.50 -3.62 2.81
C VAL A 15 12.28 -4.55 2.79
N ASN A 16 11.10 -3.98 3.05
CA ASN A 16 9.83 -4.67 2.82
C ASN A 16 9.62 -4.85 1.32
N LYS A 17 9.34 -6.07 0.86
CA LYS A 17 9.10 -6.35 -0.56
C LYS A 17 7.66 -6.05 -0.93
N VAL A 18 7.42 -5.07 -1.80
CA VAL A 18 6.09 -4.82 -2.37
C VAL A 18 5.67 -6.03 -3.22
N MET A 19 4.51 -6.59 -2.91
CA MET A 19 3.96 -7.77 -3.58
C MET A 19 2.84 -7.39 -4.55
N VAL A 20 2.03 -6.39 -4.20
CA VAL A 20 0.92 -5.89 -5.01
C VAL A 20 0.72 -4.41 -4.74
N SER A 21 0.48 -3.65 -5.80
CA SER A 21 0.01 -2.27 -5.73
C SER A 21 -1.35 -2.20 -6.40
N ILE A 22 -2.35 -1.66 -5.70
CA ILE A 22 -3.71 -1.49 -6.22
C ILE A 22 -3.99 0.01 -6.30
N GLY A 23 -4.12 0.54 -7.51
CA GLY A 23 -4.50 1.92 -7.75
C GLY A 23 -6.02 2.09 -7.75
N SER A 24 -6.49 3.23 -7.27
CA SER A 24 -7.88 3.66 -7.46
C SER A 24 -8.16 3.98 -8.93
N THR A 25 -9.38 3.75 -9.40
CA THR A 25 -9.84 4.21 -10.72
C THR A 25 -9.63 5.71 -10.93
N ASP A 26 -9.76 6.49 -9.85
CA ASP A 26 -9.57 7.95 -9.86
C ASP A 26 -8.09 8.36 -9.95
N GLY A 27 -7.16 7.41 -9.80
CA GLY A 27 -5.71 7.65 -9.91
C GLY A 27 -5.08 8.45 -8.76
N ILE A 28 -5.89 8.97 -7.83
CA ILE A 28 -5.43 9.78 -6.68
C ILE A 28 -5.12 8.96 -5.41
N ARG A 29 -5.44 7.66 -5.40
CA ARG A 29 -5.21 6.78 -4.23
C ARG A 29 -4.61 5.45 -4.67
N CYS A 30 -3.80 4.85 -3.82
CA CYS A 30 -3.29 3.50 -4.01
C CYS A 30 -3.14 2.76 -2.69
N VAL A 31 -3.13 1.43 -2.75
CA VAL A 31 -2.80 0.56 -1.62
C VAL A 31 -1.66 -0.36 -2.03
N ASP A 32 -0.56 -0.29 -1.29
CA ASP A 32 0.56 -1.22 -1.46
C ASP A 32 0.51 -2.29 -0.39
N VAL A 33 0.49 -3.55 -0.83
CA VAL A 33 0.65 -4.73 0.01
C VAL A 33 2.09 -5.19 -0.08
N PHE A 34 2.78 -5.26 1.05
CA PHE A 34 4.19 -5.61 1.14
C PHE A 34 4.42 -6.76 2.11
N ARG A 35 5.51 -7.50 1.89
CA ARG A 35 6.00 -8.57 2.76
C ARG A 35 7.19 -8.07 3.57
N TYR A 36 7.09 -8.23 4.87
CA TYR A 36 8.17 -8.03 5.83
C TYR A 36 9.27 -9.09 5.64
N PRO A 37 10.51 -8.81 6.07
CA PRO A 37 11.59 -9.80 6.12
C PRO A 37 11.24 -11.00 7.02
N ASP A 38 10.44 -10.78 8.08
CA ASP A 38 9.87 -11.86 8.93
C ASP A 38 8.91 -12.81 8.18
N GLY A 39 8.62 -12.58 6.90
CA GLY A 39 7.63 -13.35 6.14
C GLY A 39 6.17 -12.94 6.38
N SER A 40 5.94 -12.05 7.35
CA SER A 40 4.64 -11.40 7.57
C SER A 40 4.27 -10.44 6.43
N PHE A 41 2.99 -10.12 6.32
CA PHE A 41 2.44 -9.20 5.32
C PHE A 41 1.81 -7.98 5.99
N GLY A 42 1.92 -6.84 5.32
CA GLY A 42 1.28 -5.58 5.69
C GLY A 42 0.74 -4.88 4.46
N PHE A 43 -0.04 -3.84 4.69
CA PHE A 43 -0.51 -2.96 3.63
C PHE A 43 -0.48 -1.50 4.09
N GLN A 44 -0.38 -0.58 3.14
CA GLN A 44 -0.38 0.85 3.38
C GLN A 44 -1.18 1.54 2.28
N GLU A 45 -2.12 2.38 2.68
CA GLU A 45 -2.79 3.30 1.77
C GLU A 45 -1.93 4.55 1.54
N PHE A 46 -1.89 5.01 0.29
CA PHE A 46 -1.34 6.29 -0.09
C PHE A 46 -2.33 7.10 -0.91
N ARG A 47 -2.17 8.42 -0.88
CA ARG A 47 -2.87 9.39 -1.70
C ARG A 47 -1.85 10.24 -2.43
N ARG A 48 -2.17 10.58 -3.67
CA ARG A 48 -1.47 11.56 -4.48
C ARG A 48 -2.47 12.65 -4.83
N ASP A 49 -2.06 13.90 -4.67
CA ASP A 49 -2.78 15.02 -5.24
C ASP A 49 -2.29 15.26 -6.67
N VAL A 50 -3.20 15.44 -7.61
CA VAL A 50 -2.86 15.62 -9.03
C VAL A 50 -2.10 16.93 -9.27
N GLU A 51 -2.37 17.93 -8.43
CA GLU A 51 -1.74 19.27 -8.44
C GLU A 51 -0.38 19.28 -7.72
N ASP A 52 -0.09 18.26 -6.91
CA ASP A 52 1.10 18.21 -6.06
C ASP A 52 2.10 17.19 -6.61
N ILE A 53 3.10 17.71 -7.33
CA ILE A 53 4.24 16.95 -7.86
C ILE A 53 5.11 16.32 -6.76
N ALA A 54 4.84 16.62 -5.49
CA ALA A 54 5.58 16.11 -4.32
C ALA A 54 5.41 14.59 -4.07
N GLY A 55 4.45 13.92 -4.72
CA GLY A 55 4.38 12.46 -4.78
C GLY A 55 3.27 11.82 -3.95
N TRP A 56 3.52 10.61 -3.45
CA TRP A 56 2.54 9.79 -2.72
C TRP A 56 2.69 9.97 -1.20
N PHE A 57 1.60 10.37 -0.55
CA PHE A 57 1.49 10.57 0.90
C PHE A 57 0.80 9.39 1.56
N PRO A 58 1.34 8.80 2.64
CA PRO A 58 0.66 7.74 3.36
C PRO A 58 -0.61 8.31 4.01
N VAL A 59 -1.76 7.72 3.68
CA VAL A 59 -3.05 8.09 4.29
C VAL A 59 -3.39 7.06 5.34
N GLY A 60 -4.09 7.52 6.39
CA GLY A 60 -4.16 6.95 7.75
C GLY A 60 -4.41 5.45 7.92
N VAL A 61 -4.76 4.70 6.88
CA VAL A 61 -4.85 3.25 6.93
C VAL A 61 -3.48 2.61 6.70
N ARG A 62 -2.73 2.48 7.80
CA ARG A 62 -1.59 1.58 7.89
C ARG A 62 -2.02 0.27 8.52
N SER A 63 -1.59 -0.85 7.95
CA SER A 63 -1.69 -2.12 8.65
C SER A 63 -0.76 -2.12 9.85
N SER A 64 -1.26 -1.74 11.03
CA SER A 64 -0.54 -1.93 12.30
C SER A 64 -0.38 -3.42 12.63
N ARG A 65 -1.17 -4.29 11.98
CA ARG A 65 -1.12 -5.75 12.14
C ARG A 65 -0.25 -6.40 11.07
N LYS A 66 0.54 -7.38 11.50
CA LYS A 66 1.28 -8.31 10.63
C LYS A 66 0.36 -9.49 10.31
N TYR A 67 0.12 -9.76 9.03
CA TYR A 67 -0.68 -10.91 8.58
C TYR A 67 0.22 -12.07 8.15
N PRO A 68 -0.17 -13.33 8.39
CA PRO A 68 0.65 -14.48 7.98
C PRO A 68 0.57 -14.77 6.48
N THR A 69 -0.46 -14.26 5.78
CA THR A 69 -0.63 -14.49 4.33
C THR A 69 -1.00 -13.22 3.59
N LYS A 70 -0.60 -13.16 2.32
CA LYS A 70 -0.98 -12.10 1.38
C LYS A 70 -2.50 -11.91 1.28
N LEU A 71 -3.25 -13.02 1.23
CA LEU A 71 -4.71 -12.98 1.09
C LEU A 71 -5.38 -12.32 2.30
N LEU A 72 -4.88 -12.58 3.52
CA LEU A 72 -5.39 -11.95 4.73
C LEU A 72 -5.06 -10.45 4.76
N ALA A 73 -3.85 -10.07 4.36
CA ALA A 73 -3.47 -8.66 4.22
C ALA A 73 -4.35 -7.94 3.19
N MET A 74 -4.64 -8.57 2.05
CA MET A 74 -5.55 -8.01 1.05
C MET A 74 -6.98 -7.89 1.58
N ARG A 75 -7.53 -8.94 2.19
CA ARG A 75 -8.89 -8.90 2.76
C ARG A 75 -9.01 -7.81 3.83
N ALA A 76 -7.98 -7.64 4.65
CA ALA A 76 -7.92 -6.54 5.61
C ALA A 76 -7.86 -5.18 4.91
N ALA A 77 -7.08 -5.04 3.83
CA ALA A 77 -7.05 -3.83 3.03
C ALA A 77 -8.43 -3.49 2.45
N TYR A 78 -9.14 -4.46 1.85
CA TYR A 78 -10.50 -4.25 1.34
C TYR A 78 -11.46 -3.77 2.44
N LYS A 79 -11.38 -4.36 3.64
CA LYS A 79 -12.23 -3.96 4.77
C LYS A 79 -11.87 -2.60 5.38
N SER A 80 -10.58 -2.26 5.41
CA SER A 80 -10.11 -1.02 6.05
C SER A 80 -10.16 0.17 5.10
N VAL A 81 -10.04 -0.07 3.79
CA VAL A 81 -9.99 0.96 2.77
C VAL A 81 -11.31 0.98 2.01
N GLY A 82 -12.25 1.82 2.45
CA GLY A 82 -13.62 1.83 1.93
C GLY A 82 -13.78 2.25 0.46
N TRP A 83 -12.74 2.78 -0.19
CA TRP A 83 -12.74 2.97 -1.65
C TRP A 83 -12.22 1.74 -2.40
N LEU A 84 -11.43 0.89 -1.74
CA LEU A 84 -10.94 -0.37 -2.32
C LEU A 84 -12.05 -1.42 -2.44
N GLU A 85 -13.00 -1.42 -1.51
CA GLU A 85 -14.19 -2.28 -1.57
C GLU A 85 -15.16 -1.90 -2.70
N ARG A 86 -15.15 -0.64 -3.15
CA ARG A 86 -16.15 -0.08 -4.08
C ARG A 86 -15.72 0.00 -5.56
N GLN A 87 -14.63 -0.68 -5.92
CA GLN A 87 -14.08 -0.67 -7.29
C GLN A 87 -14.34 -1.97 -8.04
#